data_AF-A0A068NUX4-F1
#
_entry.id   AF-A0A068NUX4-F1
#
_cell.length_a   1.000
_cell.length_b   1.000
_cell.length_c   1.000
_cell.angle_alpha   90.00
_cell.angle_beta   90.00
_cell.angle_gamma   90.00
#
_symmetry.space_group_name_H-M   'P 1'
#
loop_
_entity.id
_entity.type
_entity.pdbx_description
1 polymer ?
#
loop_
_entity_poly.entity_id
_entity_poly.type
_entity_poly.pdbx_seq_one_letter_code
_entity_poly.pdbx_strand_id
1 'polypeptide(L)'
;MLAALAFLLSVAGQAPQGPDAIEKLLDHLVTAYKSYGLPFPPDDAPLIEVDHMPSQEQGALHCAYLLSPANGGKPARFLVGTTEVTKPLLVGKPVSLTSESAAYPFDFGHINALVFFEDEVMTMAVVEHHRHHDQFARALAKRLLNSPFHSKARSWGHDIPPNLDDRVGDLAYQHLQNALLEPSSDRAAILRGMTDVLTKDVSLATPYKKEDLTDLALTSDSRYHGTSKNEQLIDALCDARVPDLYYHDVEGTNLDAPIVALIARGFDAVPALLSHLTDRRFSRCAHLAMNMGSPSIYRVGDICGQLLFAYRCEDQANVVGTPWEPSNRARLHAWWAANQGEAEDEYCLKWLTHPVGESPSTELALMAYKRFPGVLTKARKRLLAAGLQAQADRLDSDVARFKLQERKAHVE
;
A
#
# COMPACT_ATOMS: atom_id res chain seq x y z
N MET A 1 31.62 -9.27 19.08
CA MET A 1 31.48 -9.76 17.69
C MET A 1 31.11 -8.66 16.69
N LEU A 2 30.26 -7.68 17.05
CA LEU A 2 29.92 -6.52 16.19
C LEU A 2 31.12 -5.66 15.72
N ALA A 3 32.20 -5.58 16.51
CA ALA A 3 33.37 -4.76 16.16
C ALA A 3 34.26 -5.33 15.04
N ALA A 4 34.16 -6.63 14.73
CA ALA A 4 35.02 -7.27 13.73
C ALA A 4 34.52 -7.06 12.29
N LEU A 5 33.23 -6.77 12.10
CA LEU A 5 32.63 -6.58 10.76
C LEU A 5 32.56 -5.11 10.33
N ALA A 6 32.51 -4.16 11.27
CA ALA A 6 32.68 -2.73 10.98
C ALA A 6 34.03 -2.45 10.27
N PHE A 7 35.00 -3.35 10.43
CA PHE A 7 36.31 -3.28 9.77
C PHE A 7 36.29 -3.79 8.32
N LEU A 8 35.31 -4.60 7.90
CA LEU A 8 35.20 -5.09 6.51
C LEU A 8 34.50 -4.10 5.58
N LEU A 9 33.73 -3.14 6.11
CA LEU A 9 32.99 -2.15 5.32
C LEU A 9 33.50 -0.70 5.49
N SER A 10 34.32 -0.39 6.50
CA SER A 10 34.85 0.96 6.71
C SER A 10 36.22 1.24 6.07
N VAL A 11 36.86 0.22 5.48
CA VAL A 11 38.12 0.41 4.75
C VAL A 11 37.81 0.86 3.31
N ALA A 12 37.64 2.18 3.15
CA ALA A 12 37.81 2.93 1.91
C ALA A 12 37.06 2.41 0.65
N GLY A 13 35.72 2.41 0.68
CA GLY A 13 34.89 2.63 -0.52
C GLY A 13 34.96 1.59 -1.65
N GLN A 14 35.63 0.45 -1.48
CA GLN A 14 35.60 -0.64 -2.44
C GLN A 14 34.62 -1.70 -1.94
N ALA A 15 33.52 -1.89 -2.67
CA ALA A 15 32.60 -3.00 -2.45
C ALA A 15 33.39 -4.32 -2.43
N PRO A 16 33.05 -5.31 -1.58
CA PRO A 16 33.79 -6.57 -1.49
C PRO A 16 33.97 -7.21 -2.87
N GLN A 17 35.19 -7.15 -3.40
CA GLN A 17 35.54 -7.70 -4.71
C GLN A 17 36.24 -9.05 -4.51
N GLY A 18 35.47 -10.14 -4.48
CA GLY A 18 36.02 -11.49 -4.43
C GLY A 18 34.99 -12.54 -4.07
N PRO A 19 35.08 -13.77 -4.59
CA PRO A 19 34.17 -14.87 -4.24
C PRO A 19 34.05 -15.06 -2.72
N ASP A 20 35.18 -15.18 -2.01
CA ASP A 20 35.20 -15.39 -0.56
C ASP A 20 34.56 -14.26 0.26
N ALA A 21 34.64 -13.02 -0.23
CA ALA A 21 34.05 -11.87 0.43
C ALA A 21 32.53 -11.84 0.24
N ILE A 22 32.04 -12.25 -0.93
CA ILE A 22 30.61 -12.39 -1.22
C ILE A 22 30.02 -13.55 -0.41
N GLU A 23 30.72 -14.67 -0.28
CA GLU A 23 30.26 -15.79 0.57
C GLU A 23 30.07 -15.37 2.02
N LYS A 24 31.09 -14.73 2.61
CA LYS A 24 31.02 -14.22 3.98
C LYS A 24 29.89 -13.22 4.16
N LEU A 25 29.65 -12.38 3.16
CA LEU A 25 28.52 -11.45 3.16
C LEU A 25 27.19 -12.22 3.16
N LEU A 26 27.01 -13.19 2.27
CA LEU A 26 25.77 -13.98 2.19
C LEU A 26 25.51 -14.79 3.46
N ASP A 27 26.52 -15.45 4.03
CA ASP A 27 26.42 -16.15 5.32
C ASP A 27 25.95 -15.21 6.45
N HIS A 28 26.52 -14.01 6.46
CA HIS A 28 26.17 -12.98 7.41
C HIS A 28 24.73 -12.48 7.21
N LEU A 29 24.32 -12.21 5.97
CA LEU A 29 22.94 -11.81 5.66
C LEU A 29 21.92 -12.91 6.00
N VAL A 30 22.21 -14.18 5.74
CA VAL A 30 21.37 -15.32 6.18
C VAL A 30 21.25 -15.34 7.71
N THR A 31 22.36 -15.12 8.43
CA THR A 31 22.35 -15.07 9.89
C THR A 31 21.50 -13.91 10.41
N ALA A 32 21.68 -12.71 9.83
CA ALA A 32 20.89 -11.53 10.17
C ALA A 32 19.40 -11.77 9.90
N TYR A 33 19.05 -12.26 8.70
CA TYR A 33 17.68 -12.52 8.27
C TYR A 33 16.96 -13.50 9.21
N LYS A 34 17.61 -14.60 9.59
CA LYS A 34 17.11 -15.54 10.61
C LYS A 34 16.93 -14.87 11.97
N SER A 35 17.88 -14.04 12.38
CA SER A 35 17.83 -13.36 13.69
C SER A 35 16.72 -12.32 13.81
N TYR A 36 16.15 -11.85 12.69
CA TYR A 36 14.98 -10.98 12.65
C TYR A 36 13.66 -11.76 12.49
N GLY A 37 13.71 -13.10 12.35
CA GLY A 37 12.51 -13.92 12.20
C GLY A 37 11.81 -13.75 10.84
N LEU A 38 12.53 -13.28 9.83
CA LEU A 38 11.98 -13.13 8.48
C LEU A 38 11.69 -14.50 7.84
N PRO A 39 10.65 -14.62 7.01
CA PRO A 39 10.19 -15.90 6.50
C PRO A 39 11.14 -16.49 5.45
N PHE A 40 11.36 -17.81 5.52
CA PHE A 40 11.93 -18.58 4.43
C PHE A 40 10.82 -19.43 3.79
N PRO A 41 10.82 -19.59 2.45
CA PRO A 41 9.91 -20.52 1.81
C PRO A 41 10.32 -21.98 2.12
N PRO A 42 9.38 -22.95 2.12
CA PRO A 42 9.69 -24.37 2.29
C PRO A 42 10.76 -24.85 1.32
N ASP A 43 11.72 -25.68 1.73
CA ASP A 43 12.91 -26.05 0.91
C ASP A 43 12.58 -26.55 -0.50
N ASP A 44 11.41 -27.17 -0.70
CA ASP A 44 10.92 -27.70 -1.97
C ASP A 44 10.05 -26.71 -2.79
N ALA A 45 9.74 -25.53 -2.24
CA ALA A 45 8.96 -24.50 -2.92
C ALA A 45 9.74 -23.94 -4.12
N PRO A 46 9.25 -24.13 -5.36
CA PRO A 46 9.96 -23.69 -6.55
C PRO A 46 9.90 -22.17 -6.69
N LEU A 47 11.01 -21.56 -7.14
CA LEU A 47 11.02 -20.20 -7.66
C LEU A 47 10.39 -20.20 -9.05
N ILE A 48 9.34 -19.42 -9.24
CA ILE A 48 8.57 -19.34 -10.49
C ILE A 48 8.49 -17.90 -10.97
N GLU A 49 8.36 -17.73 -12.28
CA GLU A 49 7.92 -16.47 -12.87
C GLU A 49 6.44 -16.31 -12.59
N VAL A 50 6.03 -15.13 -12.12
CA VAL A 50 4.63 -14.75 -11.98
C VAL A 50 4.35 -13.64 -12.97
N ASP A 51 3.25 -13.70 -13.69
CA ASP A 51 2.82 -12.58 -14.52
C ASP A 51 1.77 -11.81 -13.72
N HIS A 52 2.17 -10.62 -13.22
CA HIS A 52 1.34 -9.82 -12.33
C HIS A 52 0.51 -8.78 -13.08
N MET A 53 0.94 -8.31 -14.25
CA MET A 53 0.21 -7.44 -15.17
C MET A 53 0.98 -7.41 -16.50
N PRO A 54 0.36 -7.04 -17.65
CA PRO A 54 1.11 -6.64 -18.83
C PRO A 54 1.95 -5.40 -18.47
N SER A 55 3.16 -5.61 -17.94
CA SER A 55 4.10 -4.54 -17.67
C SER A 55 4.35 -3.81 -18.99
N GLN A 56 4.25 -2.48 -18.98
CA GLN A 56 4.61 -1.71 -20.17
C GLN A 56 6.12 -1.80 -20.48
N GLU A 57 6.92 -2.20 -19.49
CA GLU A 57 8.32 -2.53 -19.66
C GLU A 57 8.48 -4.00 -20.05
N GLN A 58 8.66 -4.23 -21.36
CA GLN A 58 8.99 -5.55 -21.90
C GLN A 58 10.27 -6.10 -21.25
N GLY A 59 10.17 -7.31 -20.67
CA GLY A 59 11.34 -8.14 -20.35
C GLY A 59 11.76 -8.20 -18.89
N ALA A 60 10.97 -7.65 -17.97
CA ALA A 60 11.25 -7.82 -16.55
C ALA A 60 10.61 -9.10 -15.99
N LEU A 61 11.34 -9.83 -15.15
CA LEU A 61 10.87 -11.06 -14.51
C LEU A 61 10.30 -10.73 -13.13
N HIS A 62 9.00 -10.93 -12.90
CA HIS A 62 8.48 -10.98 -11.54
C HIS A 62 8.64 -12.42 -11.04
N CYS A 63 9.32 -12.60 -9.91
CA CYS A 63 9.59 -13.93 -9.34
C CYS A 63 8.92 -14.11 -7.98
N ALA A 64 8.45 -15.31 -7.69
CA ALA A 64 7.88 -15.67 -6.41
C ALA A 64 8.18 -17.13 -6.07
N TYR A 65 8.21 -17.47 -4.77
CA TYR A 65 8.24 -18.87 -4.36
C TYR A 65 6.82 -19.41 -4.27
N LEU A 66 6.51 -20.48 -5.01
CA LEU A 66 5.20 -21.12 -4.95
C LEU A 66 5.08 -21.94 -3.65
N LEU A 67 4.34 -21.42 -2.67
CA LEU A 67 4.13 -22.08 -1.38
C LEU A 67 3.09 -23.20 -1.47
N SER A 68 2.03 -22.98 -2.25
CA SER A 68 1.06 -24.03 -2.57
C SER A 68 0.34 -23.74 -3.89
N PRO A 69 0.16 -24.73 -4.78
CA PRO A 69 -0.60 -24.55 -6.01
C PRO A 69 -2.09 -24.33 -5.73
N ALA A 70 -2.79 -23.74 -6.68
CA ALA A 70 -4.24 -23.64 -6.63
C ALA A 70 -4.86 -25.05 -6.62
N ASN A 71 -5.80 -25.31 -5.72
CA ASN A 71 -6.44 -26.61 -5.59
C ASN A 71 -7.88 -26.48 -5.07
N GLY A 72 -8.84 -27.09 -5.75
CA GLY A 72 -10.22 -27.19 -5.27
C GLY A 72 -10.89 -25.85 -4.95
N GLY A 73 -10.62 -24.82 -5.77
CA GLY A 73 -11.16 -23.46 -5.58
C GLY A 73 -10.38 -22.60 -4.59
N LYS A 74 -9.35 -23.13 -3.93
CA LYS A 74 -8.38 -22.30 -3.18
C LYS A 74 -7.37 -21.68 -4.15
N PRO A 75 -7.09 -20.38 -4.04
CA PRO A 75 -6.06 -19.74 -4.86
C PRO A 75 -4.67 -20.30 -4.53
N ALA A 76 -3.74 -20.15 -5.46
CA ALA A 76 -2.34 -20.42 -5.19
C ALA A 76 -1.80 -19.44 -4.12
N ARG A 77 -0.78 -19.88 -3.38
CA ARG A 77 -0.09 -19.08 -2.36
C ARG A 77 1.36 -18.91 -2.79
N PHE A 78 1.86 -17.69 -2.70
CA PHE A 78 3.22 -17.35 -3.08
C PHE A 78 3.91 -16.55 -1.97
N LEU A 79 5.23 -16.65 -1.88
CA LEU A 79 6.06 -15.71 -1.11
C LEU A 79 6.79 -14.80 -2.10
N VAL A 80 6.49 -13.50 -2.03
CA VAL A 80 7.13 -12.42 -2.80
C VAL A 80 7.88 -11.55 -1.82
N GLY A 81 9.20 -11.46 -1.95
CA GLY A 81 10.05 -10.89 -0.90
C GLY A 81 9.77 -11.56 0.44
N THR A 82 9.24 -10.79 1.40
CA THR A 82 8.86 -11.26 2.74
C THR A 82 7.34 -11.38 2.94
N THR A 83 6.54 -11.16 1.91
CA THR A 83 5.07 -11.11 2.00
C THR A 83 4.44 -12.31 1.32
N GLU A 84 3.53 -12.97 2.02
CA GLU A 84 2.70 -14.00 1.44
C GLU A 84 1.54 -13.39 0.66
N VAL A 85 1.32 -13.84 -0.57
CA VAL A 85 0.24 -13.36 -1.44
C VAL A 85 -0.62 -14.51 -1.93
N THR A 86 -1.94 -14.28 -1.99
CA THR A 86 -2.96 -15.25 -2.42
C THR A 86 -3.74 -14.79 -3.65
N LYS A 87 -3.27 -13.73 -4.31
CA LYS A 87 -3.91 -13.18 -5.50
C LYS A 87 -3.85 -14.17 -6.67
N PRO A 88 -4.81 -14.12 -7.62
CA PRO A 88 -4.74 -14.87 -8.86
C PRO A 88 -3.62 -14.30 -9.74
N LEU A 89 -2.38 -14.66 -9.41
CA LEU A 89 -1.24 -14.43 -10.28
C LEU A 89 -1.28 -15.51 -11.37
N LEU A 90 -1.03 -15.11 -12.61
CA LEU A 90 -0.81 -16.08 -13.66
C LEU A 90 0.51 -16.80 -13.34
N VAL A 91 0.38 -18.07 -12.96
CA VAL A 91 1.53 -18.93 -12.66
C VAL A 91 2.30 -19.15 -13.97
N GLY A 92 3.47 -18.55 -14.06
CA GLY A 92 4.39 -18.71 -15.18
C GLY A 92 5.22 -19.97 -15.06
N LYS A 93 6.38 -19.98 -15.73
CA LYS A 93 7.29 -21.12 -15.76
C LYS A 93 8.21 -21.10 -14.53
N PRO A 94 8.71 -22.28 -14.08
CA PRO A 94 9.82 -22.32 -13.13
C PRO A 94 11.01 -21.50 -13.64
N VAL A 95 11.62 -20.72 -12.75
CA VAL A 95 12.82 -19.92 -13.06
C VAL A 95 14.01 -20.87 -13.12
N SER A 96 14.82 -20.74 -14.17
CA SER A 96 16.12 -21.42 -14.22
C SER A 96 17.09 -20.76 -13.24
N LEU A 97 17.64 -21.50 -12.29
CA LEU A 97 18.53 -20.95 -11.25
C LEU A 97 19.99 -20.85 -11.74
N THR A 98 20.21 -20.07 -12.80
CA THR A 98 21.53 -19.86 -13.41
C THR A 98 22.00 -18.42 -13.23
N SER A 99 23.32 -18.19 -13.35
CA SER A 99 23.87 -16.83 -13.32
C SER A 99 23.34 -15.92 -14.43
N GLU A 100 22.89 -16.48 -15.55
CA GLU A 100 22.25 -15.73 -16.64
C GLU A 100 20.87 -15.23 -16.21
N SER A 101 20.07 -16.06 -15.55
CA SER A 101 18.77 -15.67 -15.00
C SER A 101 18.87 -14.57 -13.94
N ALA A 102 19.97 -14.52 -13.17
CA ALA A 102 20.21 -13.45 -12.20
C ALA A 102 20.53 -12.08 -12.83
N ALA A 103 20.94 -12.08 -14.11
CA ALA A 103 21.30 -10.86 -14.84
C ALA A 103 20.09 -10.11 -15.41
N TYR A 104 18.93 -10.78 -15.54
CA TYR A 104 17.70 -10.13 -16.00
C TYR A 104 17.24 -9.08 -15.00
N PRO A 105 16.73 -7.92 -15.44
CA PRO A 105 16.01 -7.04 -14.54
C PRO A 105 14.82 -7.82 -13.99
N PHE A 106 14.82 -8.12 -12.70
CA PHE A 106 13.55 -8.37 -12.06
C PHE A 106 12.79 -7.03 -12.10
N ASP A 107 11.48 -7.09 -12.23
CA ASP A 107 10.57 -6.00 -11.84
C ASP A 107 9.65 -6.69 -10.86
N PHE A 108 9.34 -6.05 -9.74
CA PHE A 108 8.43 -6.59 -8.73
C PHE A 108 7.21 -5.68 -8.57
N GLY A 109 6.95 -4.87 -9.60
CA GLY A 109 5.88 -3.89 -9.69
C GLY A 109 4.58 -4.33 -9.03
N HIS A 110 4.18 -3.53 -8.04
CA HIS A 110 2.81 -3.39 -7.55
C HIS A 110 2.16 -4.62 -6.90
N ILE A 111 2.93 -5.59 -6.39
CA ILE A 111 2.35 -6.70 -5.60
C ILE A 111 2.05 -6.24 -4.16
N ASN A 112 1.20 -5.23 -3.96
CA ASN A 112 0.59 -4.84 -2.67
C ASN A 112 1.52 -4.67 -1.44
N ALA A 113 2.84 -4.60 -1.61
CA ALA A 113 3.79 -4.60 -0.51
C ALA A 113 4.44 -3.22 -0.41
N LEU A 114 4.67 -2.75 0.81
CA LEU A 114 5.43 -1.53 1.11
C LEU A 114 6.95 -1.72 0.88
N VAL A 115 7.34 -2.60 -0.06
CA VAL A 115 8.70 -3.11 -0.23
C VAL A 115 9.30 -2.55 -1.51
N PHE A 116 10.59 -2.17 -1.45
CA PHE A 116 11.32 -1.71 -2.64
C PHE A 116 11.88 -2.90 -3.42
N PHE A 117 11.97 -2.72 -4.74
CA PHE A 117 12.50 -3.69 -5.69
C PHE A 117 13.83 -4.38 -5.24
N GLU A 118 14.75 -3.61 -4.67
CA GLU A 118 16.05 -4.15 -4.26
C GLU A 118 15.97 -5.05 -3.02
N ASP A 119 14.99 -4.84 -2.16
CA ASP A 119 14.81 -5.66 -0.96
C ASP A 119 14.39 -7.08 -1.34
N GLU A 120 13.69 -7.24 -2.45
CA GLU A 120 13.35 -8.55 -3.02
C GLU A 120 14.57 -9.26 -3.60
N VAL A 121 15.44 -8.53 -4.32
CA VAL A 121 16.73 -9.07 -4.79
C VAL A 121 17.60 -9.54 -3.62
N MET A 122 17.66 -8.76 -2.54
CA MET A 122 18.35 -9.14 -1.31
C MET A 122 17.72 -10.39 -0.68
N THR A 123 16.39 -10.42 -0.56
CA THR A 123 15.67 -11.58 0.00
C THR A 123 15.94 -12.84 -0.80
N MET A 124 15.87 -12.77 -2.13
CA MET A 124 16.21 -13.91 -3.00
C MET A 124 17.67 -14.33 -2.83
N ALA A 125 18.63 -13.40 -2.79
CA ALA A 125 20.04 -13.75 -2.57
C ALA A 125 20.24 -14.52 -1.27
N VAL A 126 19.57 -14.09 -0.19
CA VAL A 126 19.62 -14.74 1.12
C VAL A 126 18.96 -16.12 1.11
N VAL A 127 17.75 -16.24 0.56
CA VAL A 127 17.02 -17.52 0.49
C VAL A 127 17.76 -18.55 -0.36
N GLU A 128 18.27 -18.13 -1.52
CA GLU A 128 18.97 -19.01 -2.45
C GLU A 128 20.33 -19.45 -1.90
N HIS A 129 21.04 -18.58 -1.17
CA HIS A 129 22.24 -18.98 -0.42
C HIS A 129 21.90 -20.00 0.67
N HIS A 130 20.81 -19.78 1.41
CA HIS A 130 20.36 -20.72 2.44
C HIS A 130 20.04 -22.11 1.85
N ARG A 131 19.56 -22.17 0.61
CA ARG A 131 19.22 -23.41 -0.12
C ARG A 131 20.39 -24.04 -0.87
N HIS A 132 21.61 -23.53 -0.70
CA HIS A 132 22.81 -23.99 -1.40
C HIS A 132 22.78 -23.77 -2.91
N HIS A 133 22.04 -22.77 -3.40
CA HIS A 133 22.04 -22.31 -4.79
C HIS A 133 23.08 -21.18 -4.98
N ASP A 134 24.30 -21.42 -4.49
CA ASP A 134 25.31 -20.38 -4.24
C ASP A 134 25.72 -19.60 -5.50
N GLN A 135 25.73 -20.22 -6.68
CA GLN A 135 26.07 -19.51 -7.93
C GLN A 135 25.03 -18.42 -8.25
N PHE A 136 23.75 -18.72 -8.07
CA PHE A 136 22.65 -17.79 -8.31
C PHE A 136 22.64 -16.70 -7.23
N ALA A 137 22.77 -17.09 -5.95
CA ALA A 137 22.86 -16.16 -4.82
C ALA A 137 24.03 -15.17 -4.95
N ARG A 138 25.23 -15.63 -5.35
CA ARG A 138 26.39 -14.77 -5.63
C ARG A 138 26.12 -13.76 -6.73
N ALA A 139 25.40 -14.16 -7.78
CA ALA A 139 25.07 -13.26 -8.88
C ALA A 139 24.10 -12.15 -8.43
N LEU A 140 23.08 -12.50 -7.63
CA LEU A 140 22.15 -11.53 -7.02
C LEU A 140 22.88 -10.59 -6.05
N ALA A 141 23.78 -11.10 -5.20
CA ALA A 141 24.57 -10.28 -4.28
C ALA A 141 25.48 -9.29 -5.02
N LYS A 142 26.16 -9.72 -6.10
CA LYS A 142 26.95 -8.82 -6.96
C LYS A 142 26.09 -7.73 -7.58
N ARG A 143 24.88 -8.06 -8.02
CA ARG A 143 23.94 -7.07 -8.55
C ARG A 143 23.55 -6.06 -7.48
N LEU A 144 23.21 -6.52 -6.27
CA LEU A 144 22.85 -5.66 -5.14
C LEU A 144 23.99 -4.66 -4.84
N LEU A 145 25.24 -5.15 -4.74
CA LEU A 145 26.42 -4.32 -4.47
C LEU A 145 26.74 -3.30 -5.57
N ASN A 146 26.33 -3.58 -6.82
CA ASN A 146 26.60 -2.72 -7.98
C ASN A 146 25.40 -1.85 -8.39
N SER A 147 24.28 -1.95 -7.68
CA SER A 147 23.05 -1.28 -8.10
C SER A 147 23.16 0.24 -7.92
N PRO A 148 22.94 1.04 -8.98
CA PRO A 148 22.97 2.50 -8.90
C PRO A 148 21.76 3.07 -8.14
N PHE A 149 20.76 2.25 -7.83
CA PHE A 149 19.56 2.70 -7.13
C PHE A 149 19.88 3.18 -5.70
N HIS A 150 20.93 2.63 -5.06
CA HIS A 150 21.42 3.11 -3.76
C HIS A 150 21.75 4.61 -3.76
N SER A 151 22.34 5.11 -4.84
CA SER A 151 22.68 6.54 -4.95
C SER A 151 21.47 7.39 -5.30
N LYS A 152 20.51 6.85 -6.07
CA LYS A 152 19.29 7.55 -6.48
C LYS A 152 18.23 7.62 -5.39
N ALA A 153 18.00 6.54 -4.63
CA ALA A 153 17.00 6.52 -3.57
C ALA A 153 17.25 7.58 -2.50
N ARG A 154 18.52 7.82 -2.15
CA ARG A 154 18.91 8.94 -1.28
C ARG A 154 18.58 10.30 -1.86
N SER A 155 18.76 10.48 -3.17
CA SER A 155 18.41 11.74 -3.84
C SER A 155 16.90 12.01 -3.86
N TRP A 156 16.08 10.97 -3.65
CA TRP A 156 14.63 11.05 -3.53
C TRP A 156 14.14 11.16 -2.08
N GLY A 157 15.06 11.27 -1.10
CA GLY A 157 14.71 11.44 0.30
C GLY A 157 14.29 10.15 1.00
N HIS A 158 14.53 8.97 0.40
CA HIS A 158 14.35 7.72 1.12
C HIS A 158 15.51 7.50 2.08
N ASP A 159 15.18 7.18 3.34
CA ASP A 159 16.13 6.74 4.36
C ASP A 159 16.54 5.27 4.13
N ILE A 160 17.09 4.94 2.96
CA ILE A 160 17.65 3.60 2.73
C ILE A 160 19.00 3.49 3.45
N PRO A 161 19.16 2.53 4.37
CA PRO A 161 20.41 2.38 5.07
C PRO A 161 21.59 2.08 4.11
N PRO A 162 22.79 2.67 4.34
CA PRO A 162 23.97 2.38 3.52
C PRO A 162 24.43 0.92 3.61
N ASN A 163 24.26 0.32 4.78
CA ASN A 163 24.79 -0.99 5.11
C ASN A 163 23.73 -2.06 4.84
N LEU A 164 24.15 -3.19 4.27
CA LEU A 164 23.26 -4.30 3.97
C LEU A 164 22.66 -4.92 5.25
N ASP A 165 23.34 -4.84 6.40
CA ASP A 165 22.79 -5.32 7.68
C ASP A 165 21.58 -4.53 8.11
N ASP A 166 21.72 -3.21 8.14
CA ASP A 166 20.65 -2.27 8.45
C ASP A 166 19.49 -2.47 7.46
N ARG A 167 19.76 -2.81 6.19
CA ARG A 167 18.72 -3.16 5.22
C ARG A 167 17.96 -4.43 5.58
N VAL A 168 18.60 -5.46 6.14
CA VAL A 168 17.86 -6.65 6.62
C VAL A 168 16.96 -6.28 7.80
N GLY A 169 17.43 -5.40 8.70
CA GLY A 169 16.59 -4.87 9.77
C GLY A 169 15.43 -4.01 9.24
N ASP A 170 15.66 -3.20 8.20
CA ASP A 170 14.62 -2.43 7.52
C ASP A 170 13.58 -3.34 6.86
N LEU A 171 14.02 -4.39 6.19
CA LEU A 171 13.15 -5.41 5.61
C LEU A 171 12.29 -6.11 6.66
N ALA A 172 12.84 -6.37 7.85
CA ALA A 172 12.08 -6.90 8.99
C ALA A 172 11.01 -5.91 9.48
N TYR A 173 11.34 -4.62 9.50
CA TYR A 173 10.38 -3.56 9.84
C TYR A 173 9.26 -3.46 8.78
N GLN A 174 9.60 -3.46 7.49
CA GLN A 174 8.64 -3.42 6.38
C GLN A 174 7.75 -4.67 6.37
N HIS A 175 8.30 -5.86 6.65
CA HIS A 175 7.52 -7.10 6.79
C HIS A 175 6.42 -6.96 7.85
N LEU A 176 6.77 -6.40 9.01
CA LEU A 176 5.83 -6.13 10.10
C LEU A 176 4.81 -5.04 9.74
N GLN A 177 5.21 -4.02 8.99
CA GLN A 177 4.27 -3.03 8.45
C GLN A 177 3.27 -3.66 7.47
N ASN A 178 3.72 -4.52 6.55
CA ASN A 178 2.82 -5.24 5.63
C ASN A 178 1.81 -6.10 6.41
N ALA A 179 2.22 -6.70 7.53
CA ALA A 179 1.31 -7.46 8.39
C ALA A 179 0.18 -6.59 8.98
N LEU A 180 0.31 -5.26 9.07
CA LEU A 180 -0.78 -4.37 9.50
C LEU A 180 -1.93 -4.31 8.48
N LEU A 181 -1.68 -4.66 7.22
CA LEU A 181 -2.71 -4.70 6.19
C LEU A 181 -3.61 -5.95 6.30
N GLU A 182 -3.15 -6.99 6.99
CA GLU A 182 -3.85 -8.27 7.11
C GLU A 182 -5.00 -8.23 8.14
N PRO A 183 -6.27 -8.49 7.78
CA PRO A 183 -7.43 -8.34 8.67
C PRO A 183 -7.31 -8.99 10.04
N SER A 184 -6.65 -10.16 10.11
CA SER A 184 -6.54 -10.96 11.32
C SER A 184 -5.26 -10.69 12.12
N SER A 185 -4.44 -9.72 11.72
CA SER A 185 -3.17 -9.48 12.40
C SER A 185 -3.36 -8.85 13.78
N ASP A 186 -2.52 -9.28 14.73
CA ASP A 186 -2.43 -8.74 16.08
C ASP A 186 -1.54 -7.48 16.07
N ARG A 187 -2.17 -6.32 16.10
CA ARG A 187 -1.48 -5.01 16.11
C ARG A 187 -0.56 -4.81 17.30
N ALA A 188 -0.91 -5.34 18.47
CA ALA A 188 -0.06 -5.23 19.65
C ALA A 188 1.19 -6.11 19.53
N ALA A 189 1.06 -7.30 18.92
CA ALA A 189 2.22 -8.13 18.59
C ALA A 189 3.11 -7.47 17.54
N ILE A 190 2.52 -6.88 16.50
CA ILE A 190 3.27 -6.13 15.48
C ILE A 190 4.00 -4.94 16.11
N LEU A 191 3.35 -4.16 16.98
CA LEU A 191 3.97 -3.04 17.69
C LEU A 191 5.20 -3.48 18.49
N ARG A 192 5.09 -4.58 19.23
CA ARG A 192 6.22 -5.17 19.96
C ARG A 192 7.35 -5.57 19.01
N GLY A 193 7.03 -6.29 17.93
CA GLY A 193 8.01 -6.70 16.92
C GLY A 193 8.73 -5.51 16.29
N MET A 194 8.01 -4.47 15.90
CA MET A 194 8.61 -3.28 15.29
C MET A 194 9.50 -2.53 16.30
N THR A 195 9.06 -2.46 17.57
CA THR A 195 9.87 -1.90 18.66
C THR A 195 11.14 -2.70 18.89
N ASP A 196 11.07 -4.03 18.86
CA ASP A 196 12.21 -4.92 19.04
C ASP A 196 13.22 -4.74 17.90
N VAL A 197 12.75 -4.59 16.65
CA VAL A 197 13.60 -4.29 15.48
C VAL A 197 14.37 -2.98 15.69
N LEU A 198 13.70 -1.89 16.06
CA LEU A 198 14.34 -0.59 16.26
C LEU A 198 15.24 -0.54 17.51
N THR A 199 14.97 -1.38 18.52
CA THR A 199 15.82 -1.51 19.70
C THR A 199 17.09 -2.29 19.36
N LYS A 200 16.96 -3.35 18.56
CA LYS A 200 18.08 -4.19 18.10
C LYS A 200 19.00 -3.43 17.15
N ASP A 201 18.44 -2.56 16.31
CA ASP A 201 19.19 -1.69 15.41
C ASP A 201 18.75 -0.23 15.53
N VAL A 202 19.47 0.50 16.38
CA VAL A 202 19.20 1.91 16.69
C VAL A 202 19.39 2.82 15.47
N SER A 203 20.18 2.39 14.47
CA SER A 203 20.39 3.17 13.24
C SER A 203 19.09 3.31 12.43
N LEU A 204 18.19 2.33 12.55
CA LEU A 204 16.89 2.33 11.90
C LEU A 204 15.86 3.21 12.60
N ALA A 205 16.13 3.69 13.81
CA ALA A 205 15.17 4.43 14.62
C ALA A 205 15.01 5.90 14.19
N THR A 206 14.68 6.11 12.91
CA THR A 206 14.42 7.41 12.30
C THR A 206 13.19 8.09 12.94
N PRO A 207 13.05 9.42 12.83
CA PRO A 207 11.87 10.11 13.33
C PRO A 207 10.55 9.54 12.78
N TYR A 208 10.52 9.19 11.49
CA TYR A 208 9.35 8.60 10.84
C TYR A 208 8.96 7.25 11.44
N LYS A 209 9.90 6.32 11.61
CA LYS A 209 9.59 5.01 12.18
C LYS A 209 9.18 5.07 13.66
N LYS A 210 9.70 6.05 14.41
CA LYS A 210 9.25 6.33 15.78
C LYS A 210 7.83 6.89 15.81
N GLU A 211 7.50 7.71 14.82
CA GLU A 211 6.17 8.23 14.61
C GLU A 211 5.17 7.10 14.30
N ASP A 212 5.54 6.17 13.42
CA ASP A 212 4.76 4.97 13.13
C ASP A 212 4.51 4.10 14.38
N LEU A 213 5.50 3.90 15.25
CA LEU A 213 5.28 3.18 16.51
C LEU A 213 4.26 3.90 17.42
N THR A 214 4.28 5.24 17.43
CA THR A 214 3.32 6.04 18.19
C THR A 214 1.91 5.88 17.62
N ASP A 215 1.77 5.93 16.30
CA ASP A 215 0.49 5.77 15.60
C ASP A 215 -0.09 4.37 15.76
N LEU A 216 0.76 3.35 15.69
CA LEU A 216 0.35 1.97 15.91
C LEU A 216 -0.07 1.72 17.37
N ALA A 217 0.57 2.36 18.34
CA ALA A 217 0.15 2.30 19.74
C ALA A 217 -1.27 2.89 19.92
N LEU A 218 -1.55 4.06 19.34
CA LEU A 218 -2.90 4.67 19.36
C LEU A 218 -3.97 3.71 18.80
N THR A 219 -3.59 2.99 17.76
CA THR A 219 -4.46 2.02 17.06
C THR A 219 -4.71 0.76 17.88
N SER A 220 -3.73 0.36 18.70
CA SER A 220 -3.79 -0.86 19.52
C SER A 220 -4.54 -0.64 20.84
N ASP A 221 -4.36 0.53 21.45
CA ASP A 221 -4.87 0.82 22.80
C ASP A 221 -6.34 1.25 22.84
N SER A 222 -6.94 1.60 21.69
CA SER A 222 -8.28 2.18 21.71
C SER A 222 -9.06 1.95 20.41
N ARG A 223 -10.05 1.06 20.46
CA ARG A 223 -11.25 1.32 19.65
C ARG A 223 -11.95 2.48 20.35
N TYR A 224 -11.93 3.66 19.76
CA TYR A 224 -12.74 4.76 20.25
C TYR A 224 -14.19 4.23 20.35
N HIS A 225 -14.88 4.59 21.41
CA HIS A 225 -16.26 4.17 21.64
C HIS A 225 -17.17 5.35 21.35
N GLY A 226 -17.00 5.95 20.17
CA GLY A 226 -17.90 6.97 19.70
C GLY A 226 -19.35 6.54 19.93
N THR A 227 -20.13 7.37 20.62
CA THR A 227 -21.52 7.00 20.97
C THR A 227 -22.48 7.21 19.81
N SER A 228 -22.08 8.03 18.83
CA SER A 228 -22.86 8.27 17.62
C SER A 228 -22.55 7.24 16.53
N LYS A 229 -23.52 6.99 15.65
CA LYS A 229 -23.34 6.09 14.50
C LYS A 229 -22.19 6.52 13.58
N ASN A 230 -21.98 7.82 13.37
CA ASN A 230 -20.90 8.29 12.49
C ASN A 230 -19.53 8.03 13.10
N GLU A 231 -19.40 8.22 14.42
CA GLU A 231 -18.15 7.96 15.14
C GLU A 231 -17.81 6.47 15.11
N GLN A 232 -18.80 5.60 15.33
CA GLN A 232 -18.62 4.14 15.20
C GLN A 232 -18.15 3.72 13.80
N LEU A 233 -18.64 4.40 12.75
CA LEU A 233 -18.19 4.14 11.38
C LEU A 233 -16.77 4.65 11.13
N ILE A 234 -16.39 5.79 11.71
CA ILE A 234 -15.01 6.30 11.67
C ILE A 234 -14.07 5.34 12.41
N ASP A 235 -14.49 4.79 13.54
CA ASP A 235 -13.71 3.78 14.26
C ASP A 235 -13.51 2.51 13.47
N ALA A 236 -14.54 2.09 12.74
CA ALA A 236 -14.44 0.97 11.83
C ALA A 236 -13.48 1.22 10.64
N LEU A 237 -13.07 2.47 10.36
CA LEU A 237 -12.03 2.75 9.37
C LEU A 237 -10.66 2.21 9.78
N CYS A 238 -10.42 1.96 11.08
CA CYS A 238 -9.22 1.26 11.53
C CYS A 238 -9.08 -0.12 10.87
N ASP A 239 -10.18 -0.77 10.53
CA ASP A 239 -10.20 -2.09 9.88
C ASP A 239 -10.50 -2.01 8.37
N ALA A 240 -10.72 -0.81 7.84
CA ALA A 240 -11.00 -0.64 6.41
C ALA A 240 -9.76 -0.97 5.57
N ARG A 241 -10.03 -1.67 4.48
CA ARG A 241 -9.17 -2.01 3.37
C ARG A 241 -9.72 -1.34 2.14
N VAL A 242 -8.94 -0.47 1.55
CA VAL A 242 -9.19 0.00 0.20
C VAL A 242 -7.97 -0.39 -0.59
N PRO A 243 -8.13 -1.23 -1.62
CA PRO A 243 -7.09 -1.37 -2.61
C PRO A 243 -6.93 0.01 -3.25
N ASP A 244 -5.87 0.71 -2.85
CA ASP A 244 -5.35 1.90 -3.49
C ASP A 244 -6.38 3.04 -3.74
N LEU A 245 -6.64 3.85 -2.71
CA LEU A 245 -7.57 5.00 -2.82
C LEU A 245 -7.17 6.01 -3.91
N TYR A 246 -5.89 6.06 -4.30
CA TYR A 246 -5.35 7.07 -5.22
C TYR A 246 -5.46 6.64 -6.69
N TYR A 247 -5.36 5.34 -6.97
CA TYR A 247 -5.53 4.82 -8.32
C TYR A 247 -7.00 4.42 -8.53
N HIS A 248 -7.78 5.40 -9.00
CA HIS A 248 -9.17 5.25 -9.45
C HIS A 248 -9.40 4.22 -10.59
N ASP A 249 -8.34 3.56 -11.04
CA ASP A 249 -8.31 2.40 -11.94
C ASP A 249 -7.53 1.30 -11.22
N VAL A 250 -8.03 0.07 -11.08
CA VAL A 250 -8.44 -0.77 -12.21
C VAL A 250 -9.66 -1.60 -11.79
N GLU A 251 -10.84 -1.28 -12.32
CA GLU A 251 -12.07 -2.11 -12.30
C GLU A 251 -12.74 -2.48 -10.95
N GLY A 252 -12.08 -2.31 -9.79
CA GLY A 252 -12.58 -2.76 -8.49
C GLY A 252 -13.22 -1.69 -7.60
N THR A 253 -14.52 -1.42 -7.73
CA THR A 253 -15.30 -0.59 -6.78
C THR A 253 -15.60 -1.27 -5.45
N ASN A 254 -14.72 -2.15 -4.97
CA ASN A 254 -14.91 -2.78 -3.67
C ASN A 254 -14.42 -1.81 -2.60
N LEU A 255 -15.09 -0.66 -2.48
CA LEU A 255 -14.97 0.18 -1.29
C LEU A 255 -15.41 -0.65 -0.10
N ASP A 256 -14.61 -0.64 0.95
CA ASP A 256 -14.91 -1.39 2.16
C ASP A 256 -16.17 -0.86 2.85
N ALA A 257 -16.88 -1.76 3.54
CA ALA A 257 -18.20 -1.49 4.08
C ALA A 257 -18.28 -0.24 4.99
N PRO A 258 -17.30 0.04 5.89
CA PRO A 258 -17.31 1.27 6.69
C PRO A 258 -17.28 2.55 5.84
N ILE A 259 -16.52 2.56 4.75
CA ILE A 259 -16.40 3.71 3.85
C ILE A 259 -17.72 3.92 3.10
N VAL A 260 -18.28 2.85 2.51
CA VAL A 260 -19.58 2.91 1.83
C VAL A 260 -20.66 3.40 2.78
N ALA A 261 -20.64 2.94 4.04
CA ALA A 261 -21.59 3.37 5.05
C ALA A 261 -21.44 4.86 5.38
N LEU A 262 -20.21 5.39 5.53
CA LEU A 262 -19.97 6.83 5.70
C LEU A 262 -20.44 7.65 4.50
N ILE A 263 -20.18 7.19 3.27
CA ILE A 263 -20.67 7.83 2.05
C ILE A 263 -22.20 7.87 2.03
N ALA A 264 -22.87 6.80 2.43
CA ALA A 264 -24.32 6.75 2.53
C ALA A 264 -24.91 7.66 3.62
N ARG A 265 -24.11 8.10 4.61
CA ARG A 265 -24.51 9.14 5.58
C ARG A 265 -24.45 10.54 4.97
N GLY A 266 -23.58 10.76 3.98
CA GLY A 266 -23.44 12.02 3.26
C GLY A 266 -23.13 13.21 4.17
N PHE A 267 -23.84 14.32 4.01
CA PHE A 267 -23.70 15.56 4.77
C PHE A 267 -23.84 15.34 6.29
N ASP A 268 -24.63 14.36 6.72
CA ASP A 268 -24.75 14.01 8.15
C ASP A 268 -23.40 13.56 8.75
N ALA A 269 -22.50 12.97 7.96
CA ALA A 269 -21.20 12.51 8.42
C ALA A 269 -20.12 13.59 8.39
N VAL A 270 -20.29 14.67 7.63
CA VAL A 270 -19.26 15.71 7.44
C VAL A 270 -18.73 16.28 8.74
N PRO A 271 -19.56 16.63 9.75
CA PRO A 271 -19.04 17.14 11.03
C PRO A 271 -18.10 16.15 11.74
N ALA A 272 -18.43 14.86 11.72
CA ALA A 272 -17.59 13.83 12.33
C ALA A 272 -16.29 13.62 11.54
N LEU A 273 -16.37 13.57 10.21
CA LEU A 273 -15.18 13.47 9.35
C LEU A 273 -14.20 14.65 9.58
N LEU A 274 -14.73 15.88 9.71
CA LEU A 274 -13.91 17.07 10.00
C LEU A 274 -13.20 16.96 11.36
N SER A 275 -13.91 16.50 12.40
CA SER A 275 -13.35 16.31 13.74
C SER A 275 -12.22 15.28 13.77
N HIS A 276 -12.21 14.33 12.84
CA HIS A 276 -11.23 13.25 12.75
C HIS A 276 -10.11 13.49 11.71
N LEU A 277 -9.97 14.69 11.15
CA LEU A 277 -8.89 15.01 10.20
C LEU A 277 -7.47 14.86 10.76
N THR A 278 -7.31 14.79 12.08
CA THR A 278 -6.03 14.54 12.76
C THR A 278 -5.98 13.18 13.43
N ASP A 279 -6.90 12.28 13.10
CA ASP A 279 -6.91 10.93 13.67
C ASP A 279 -5.74 10.13 13.10
N ARG A 280 -4.76 9.82 13.97
CA ARG A 280 -3.50 9.20 13.59
C ARG A 280 -3.52 7.68 13.65
N ARG A 281 -4.65 7.07 14.01
CA ARG A 281 -4.77 5.60 14.05
C ARG A 281 -4.60 5.04 12.64
N PHE A 282 -3.89 3.92 12.51
CA PHE A 282 -3.73 3.22 11.24
C PHE A 282 -5.01 2.49 10.82
N SER A 283 -5.31 2.58 9.53
CA SER A 283 -6.25 1.70 8.83
C SER A 283 -5.56 0.39 8.42
N ARG A 284 -6.22 -0.39 7.55
CA ARG A 284 -5.59 -1.51 6.81
C ARG A 284 -5.45 -1.19 5.31
N CYS A 285 -5.49 0.09 4.96
CA CYS A 285 -5.30 0.56 3.59
C CYS A 285 -3.84 0.96 3.36
N ALA A 286 -3.22 0.45 2.30
CA ALA A 286 -1.93 0.92 1.85
C ALA A 286 -2.09 2.18 0.99
N HIS A 287 -1.19 3.13 1.15
CA HIS A 287 -0.95 4.24 0.25
C HIS A 287 0.26 3.90 -0.61
N LEU A 288 0.02 3.58 -1.88
CA LEU A 288 1.08 3.44 -2.86
C LEU A 288 1.49 4.84 -3.30
N ALA A 289 2.61 5.32 -2.78
CA ALA A 289 3.05 6.66 -3.10
C ALA A 289 3.48 6.78 -4.57
N MET A 290 3.15 7.91 -5.20
CA MET A 290 3.53 8.20 -6.58
C MET A 290 4.93 8.83 -6.66
N ASN A 291 5.55 8.79 -7.83
CA ASN A 291 6.78 9.54 -8.14
C ASN A 291 7.91 9.37 -7.12
N MET A 292 8.22 8.12 -6.76
CA MET A 292 9.25 7.78 -5.78
C MET A 292 8.94 8.21 -4.35
N GLY A 293 7.68 8.41 -3.96
CA GLY A 293 7.35 8.47 -2.54
C GLY A 293 7.51 7.09 -1.89
N SER A 294 7.82 7.05 -0.59
CA SER A 294 7.77 5.78 0.15
C SER A 294 6.31 5.37 0.32
N PRO A 295 5.95 4.12 0.03
CA PRO A 295 4.61 3.64 0.31
C PRO A 295 4.38 3.67 1.84
N SER A 296 3.15 3.91 2.26
CA SER A 296 2.80 4.03 3.68
C SER A 296 1.43 3.42 3.97
N ILE A 297 1.00 3.41 5.23
CA ILE A 297 -0.34 2.97 5.62
C ILE A 297 -1.19 4.21 5.88
N TYR A 298 -2.38 4.26 5.30
CA TYR A 298 -3.31 5.34 5.56
C TYR A 298 -3.71 5.37 7.03
N ARG A 299 -3.70 6.57 7.60
CA ARG A 299 -4.33 6.86 8.89
C ARG A 299 -5.83 7.11 8.68
N VAL A 300 -6.61 7.00 9.75
CA VAL A 300 -8.05 7.29 9.74
C VAL A 300 -8.32 8.72 9.25
N GLY A 301 -7.52 9.69 9.70
CA GLY A 301 -7.63 11.09 9.27
C GLY A 301 -7.41 11.30 7.77
N ASP A 302 -6.58 10.47 7.16
CA ASP A 302 -6.28 10.52 5.72
C ASP A 302 -7.51 10.10 4.92
N ILE A 303 -8.15 9.00 5.32
CA ILE A 303 -9.39 8.51 4.73
C ILE A 303 -10.50 9.54 4.92
N CYS A 304 -10.66 10.10 6.13
CA CYS A 304 -11.61 11.17 6.40
C CYS A 304 -11.40 12.38 5.47
N GLY A 305 -10.14 12.79 5.31
CA GLY A 305 -9.76 13.88 4.43
C GLY A 305 -10.10 13.61 2.97
N GLN A 306 -9.76 12.42 2.47
CA GLN A 306 -10.07 12.02 1.09
C GLN A 306 -11.57 11.98 0.82
N LEU A 307 -12.38 11.45 1.75
CA LEU A 307 -13.84 11.47 1.62
C LEU A 307 -14.38 12.91 1.53
N LEU A 308 -13.84 13.82 2.33
CA LEU A 308 -14.22 15.23 2.28
C LEU A 308 -13.77 15.90 0.98
N PHE A 309 -12.58 15.61 0.46
CA PHE A 309 -12.14 16.11 -0.84
C PHE A 309 -13.00 15.57 -1.99
N ALA A 310 -13.37 14.29 -1.93
CA ALA A 310 -14.29 13.69 -2.89
C ALA A 310 -15.66 14.40 -2.89
N TYR A 311 -16.21 14.74 -1.72
CA TYR A 311 -17.44 15.53 -1.62
C TYR A 311 -17.31 16.94 -2.18
N ARG A 312 -16.11 17.53 -2.16
CA ARG A 312 -15.84 18.84 -2.76
C ARG A 312 -15.72 18.80 -4.28
N CYS A 313 -15.60 17.62 -4.88
CA CYS A 313 -15.26 17.45 -6.30
C CYS A 313 -14.01 18.26 -6.70
N GLU A 314 -13.07 18.45 -5.76
CA GLU A 314 -11.76 18.99 -6.07
C GLU A 314 -10.90 17.85 -6.64
N ASP A 315 -10.15 18.15 -7.71
CA ASP A 315 -9.16 17.22 -8.24
C ASP A 315 -8.12 16.91 -7.17
N GLN A 316 -8.04 15.63 -6.78
CA GLN A 316 -7.12 15.16 -5.74
C GLN A 316 -5.66 15.39 -6.14
N ALA A 317 -5.34 15.41 -7.44
CA ALA A 317 -3.99 15.71 -7.92
C ALA A 317 -3.54 17.15 -7.57
N ASN A 318 -4.48 18.05 -7.32
CA ASN A 318 -4.22 19.44 -6.93
C ASN A 318 -4.21 19.65 -5.40
N VAL A 319 -4.46 18.60 -4.62
CA VAL A 319 -4.26 18.65 -3.16
C VAL A 319 -2.77 18.46 -2.90
N VAL A 320 -2.03 19.58 -2.91
CA VAL A 320 -0.64 19.58 -2.47
C VAL A 320 -0.62 19.25 -0.99
N GLY A 321 0.18 18.23 -0.65
CA GLY A 321 0.39 17.83 0.73
C GLY A 321 -0.69 16.90 1.26
N THR A 322 -0.69 16.75 2.57
CA THR A 322 -1.49 15.75 3.26
C THR A 322 -2.79 16.36 3.81
N PRO A 323 -3.90 15.60 3.92
CA PRO A 323 -5.17 16.16 4.40
C PRO A 323 -5.11 16.77 5.82
N TRP A 324 -4.16 16.33 6.64
CA TRP A 324 -3.96 16.81 8.00
C TRP A 324 -3.18 18.12 8.10
N GLU A 325 -2.62 18.62 6.98
CA GLU A 325 -1.96 19.92 6.97
C GLU A 325 -2.92 21.04 7.41
N PRO A 326 -2.48 21.98 8.28
CA PRO A 326 -3.37 23.03 8.80
C PRO A 326 -4.11 23.82 7.71
N SER A 327 -3.47 24.06 6.57
CA SER A 327 -4.05 24.72 5.38
C SER A 327 -5.20 23.92 4.77
N ASN A 328 -5.00 22.62 4.54
CA ASN A 328 -6.01 21.73 3.97
C ASN A 328 -7.21 21.56 4.92
N ARG A 329 -6.97 21.40 6.23
CA ARG A 329 -8.07 21.37 7.21
C ARG A 329 -8.88 22.67 7.21
N ALA A 330 -8.21 23.82 7.21
CA ALA A 330 -8.89 25.11 7.18
C ALA A 330 -9.76 25.26 5.92
N ARG A 331 -9.28 24.79 4.76
CA ARG A 331 -10.06 24.75 3.51
C ARG A 331 -11.29 23.84 3.63
N LEU A 332 -11.15 22.65 4.20
CA LEU A 332 -12.28 21.71 4.40
C LEU A 332 -13.33 22.30 5.35
N HIS A 333 -12.92 22.92 6.46
CA HIS A 333 -13.83 23.61 7.38
C HIS A 333 -14.55 24.79 6.71
N ALA A 334 -13.81 25.62 5.95
CA ALA A 334 -14.40 26.77 5.25
C ALA A 334 -15.41 26.33 4.19
N TRP A 335 -15.11 25.25 3.45
CA TRP A 335 -16.06 24.66 2.51
C TRP A 335 -17.32 24.19 3.21
N TRP A 336 -17.21 23.41 4.29
CA TRP A 336 -18.39 22.91 4.97
C TRP A 336 -19.25 24.05 5.52
N ALA A 337 -18.62 25.07 6.11
CA ALA A 337 -19.33 26.26 6.59
C ALA A 337 -20.13 26.96 5.49
N ALA A 338 -19.64 26.97 4.25
CA ALA A 338 -20.30 27.57 3.10
C ALA A 338 -21.41 26.71 2.49
N ASN A 339 -21.41 25.39 2.71
CA ASN A 339 -22.32 24.45 2.04
C ASN A 339 -23.29 23.74 3.00
N GLN A 340 -23.12 23.87 4.33
CA GLN A 340 -24.00 23.22 5.33
C GLN A 340 -25.48 23.62 5.25
N GLY A 341 -25.80 24.74 4.57
CA GLY A 341 -27.18 25.20 4.35
C GLY A 341 -27.76 24.82 2.98
N GLU A 342 -26.97 24.22 2.09
CA GLU A 342 -27.43 23.75 0.78
C GLU A 342 -28.13 22.39 0.93
N ALA A 343 -29.24 22.19 0.21
CA ALA A 343 -29.91 20.89 0.19
C ALA A 343 -28.99 19.85 -0.46
N GLU A 344 -28.80 18.70 0.20
CA GLU A 344 -27.80 17.71 -0.19
C GLU A 344 -28.04 17.13 -1.60
N ASP A 345 -29.30 16.95 -2.01
CA ASP A 345 -29.66 16.45 -3.34
C ASP A 345 -29.41 17.50 -4.44
N GLU A 346 -29.63 18.78 -4.14
CA GLU A 346 -29.28 19.90 -5.02
C GLU A 346 -27.76 20.02 -5.16
N TYR A 347 -27.01 19.90 -4.06
CA TYR A 347 -25.55 19.88 -4.06
C TYR A 347 -25.02 18.73 -4.92
N CYS A 348 -25.54 17.51 -4.73
CA CYS A 348 -25.19 16.36 -5.56
C CYS A 348 -25.44 16.65 -7.05
N LEU A 349 -26.63 17.15 -7.39
CA LEU A 349 -26.99 17.42 -8.77
C LEU A 349 -26.09 18.49 -9.40
N LYS A 350 -25.79 19.56 -8.67
CA LYS A 350 -24.89 20.64 -9.09
C LYS A 350 -23.51 20.09 -9.44
N TRP A 351 -22.90 19.33 -8.54
CA TRP A 351 -21.52 18.87 -8.71
C TRP A 351 -21.38 17.68 -9.65
N LEU A 352 -22.35 16.76 -9.69
CA LEU A 352 -22.39 15.68 -10.69
C LEU A 352 -22.61 16.18 -12.13
N THR A 353 -23.00 17.45 -12.30
CA THR A 353 -23.21 18.07 -13.62
C THR A 353 -22.26 19.24 -13.88
N HIS A 354 -21.27 19.43 -13.02
CA HIS A 354 -20.33 20.53 -13.14
C HIS A 354 -19.39 20.28 -14.34
N PRO A 355 -19.24 21.25 -15.26
CA PRO A 355 -18.47 21.05 -16.48
C PRO A 355 -16.95 21.08 -16.28
N VAL A 356 -16.47 21.54 -15.11
CA VAL A 356 -15.03 21.60 -14.78
C VAL A 356 -14.64 20.32 -14.04
N GLY A 357 -13.83 19.48 -14.70
CA GLY A 357 -13.32 18.22 -14.17
C GLY A 357 -13.42 17.09 -15.20
N GLU A 358 -12.47 16.15 -15.18
CA GLU A 358 -12.42 15.04 -16.15
C GLU A 358 -13.47 13.95 -15.88
N SER A 359 -14.09 13.92 -14.69
CA SER A 359 -15.23 13.05 -14.38
C SER A 359 -15.94 13.47 -13.09
N PRO A 360 -17.25 13.16 -12.94
CA PRO A 360 -17.94 13.30 -11.64
C PRO A 360 -17.28 12.40 -10.58
N SER A 361 -17.22 12.86 -9.33
CA SER A 361 -16.72 12.04 -8.20
C SER A 361 -17.58 10.79 -8.04
N THR A 362 -16.94 9.62 -8.02
CA THR A 362 -17.60 8.32 -7.80
C THR A 362 -18.22 8.25 -6.41
N GLU A 363 -17.61 8.84 -5.38
CA GLU A 363 -18.15 8.92 -4.02
C GLU A 363 -19.41 9.78 -3.97
N LEU A 364 -19.42 10.92 -4.67
CA LEU A 364 -20.61 11.77 -4.77
C LEU A 364 -21.74 11.05 -5.54
N ALA A 365 -21.40 10.31 -6.59
CA ALA A 365 -22.36 9.48 -7.32
C ALA A 365 -22.92 8.36 -6.42
N LEU A 366 -22.09 7.73 -5.59
CA LEU A 366 -22.51 6.72 -4.62
C LEU A 366 -23.41 7.31 -3.53
N MET A 367 -23.09 8.51 -3.02
CA MET A 367 -23.94 9.24 -2.06
C MET A 367 -25.32 9.52 -2.67
N ALA A 368 -25.36 10.05 -3.90
CA ALA A 368 -26.60 10.29 -4.64
C ALA A 368 -27.37 8.99 -4.93
N TYR A 369 -26.66 7.90 -5.27
CA TYR A 369 -27.27 6.59 -5.48
C TYR A 369 -28.01 6.08 -4.24
N LYS A 370 -27.37 6.17 -3.06
CA LYS A 370 -27.90 5.65 -1.80
C LYS A 370 -29.03 6.50 -1.22
N ARG A 371 -28.96 7.82 -1.38
CA ARG A 371 -29.87 8.77 -0.69
C ARG A 371 -30.90 9.40 -1.62
N PHE A 372 -30.53 9.67 -2.87
CA PHE A 372 -31.33 10.47 -3.81
C PHE A 372 -31.30 9.87 -5.23
N PRO A 373 -31.78 8.64 -5.45
CA PRO A 373 -31.63 7.95 -6.75
C PRO A 373 -32.21 8.73 -7.94
N GLY A 374 -33.20 9.60 -7.71
CA GLY A 374 -33.74 10.51 -8.72
C GLY A 374 -32.74 11.57 -9.23
N VAL A 375 -31.76 11.96 -8.41
CA VAL A 375 -30.69 12.92 -8.77
C VAL A 375 -29.83 12.38 -9.90
N LEU A 376 -29.46 11.10 -9.88
CA LEU A 376 -28.62 10.49 -10.91
C LEU A 376 -29.28 10.55 -12.30
N THR A 377 -30.59 10.29 -12.37
CA THR A 377 -31.35 10.40 -13.62
C THR A 377 -31.39 11.86 -14.11
N LYS A 378 -31.55 12.83 -13.20
CA LYS A 378 -31.51 14.26 -13.55
C LYS A 378 -30.11 14.68 -14.02
N ALA A 379 -29.07 14.22 -13.33
CA ALA A 379 -27.68 14.53 -13.64
C ALA A 379 -27.31 14.02 -15.04
N ARG A 380 -27.58 12.74 -15.33
CA ARG A 380 -27.40 12.14 -16.65
C ARG A 380 -28.08 12.94 -17.76
N LYS A 381 -29.35 13.34 -17.58
CA LYS A 381 -30.08 14.15 -18.56
C LYS A 381 -29.41 15.51 -18.79
N ARG A 382 -28.93 16.17 -17.73
CA ARG A 382 -28.22 17.46 -17.84
C ARG A 382 -26.88 17.31 -18.58
N LEU A 383 -26.11 16.27 -18.26
CA LEU A 383 -24.84 15.98 -18.93
C LEU A 383 -25.05 15.77 -20.45
N LEU A 384 -26.02 14.94 -20.83
CA LEU A 384 -26.36 14.70 -22.24
C LEU A 384 -26.85 15.97 -22.95
N ALA A 385 -27.70 16.76 -22.30
CA ALA A 385 -28.17 18.03 -22.86
C ALA A 385 -27.03 19.05 -23.04
N ALA A 386 -25.97 18.96 -22.23
CA ALA A 386 -24.75 19.77 -22.34
C ALA A 386 -23.71 19.19 -23.32
N GLY A 387 -23.98 18.05 -23.97
CA GLY A 387 -23.03 17.39 -24.88
C GLY A 387 -21.90 16.64 -24.17
N LEU A 388 -22.00 16.40 -22.86
CA LEU A 388 -20.98 15.75 -22.04
C LEU A 388 -21.18 14.23 -21.99
N GLN A 389 -21.13 13.58 -23.15
CA GLN A 389 -21.41 12.13 -23.30
C GLN A 389 -20.51 11.26 -22.42
N ALA A 390 -19.20 11.50 -22.41
CA ALA A 390 -18.24 10.70 -21.64
C ALA A 390 -18.52 10.71 -20.13
N GLN A 391 -18.91 11.87 -19.57
CA GLN A 391 -19.28 11.98 -18.16
C GLN A 391 -20.60 11.25 -17.86
N ALA A 392 -21.57 11.31 -18.78
CA ALA A 392 -22.82 10.57 -18.64
C ALA A 392 -22.58 9.04 -18.67
N ASP A 393 -21.72 8.56 -19.57
CA ASP A 393 -21.36 7.14 -19.67
C ASP A 393 -20.60 6.66 -18.43
N ARG A 394 -19.69 7.49 -17.88
CA ARG A 394 -19.02 7.20 -16.61
C ARG A 394 -20.02 7.10 -15.45
N LEU A 395 -20.98 8.02 -15.36
CA LEU A 395 -22.03 7.98 -14.35
C LEU A 395 -22.88 6.70 -14.45
N ASP A 396 -23.23 6.28 -15.67
CA ASP A 396 -23.95 5.02 -15.90
C ASP A 396 -23.11 3.80 -15.47
N SER A 397 -21.81 3.82 -15.75
CA SER A 397 -20.86 2.79 -15.30
C SER A 397 -20.78 2.71 -13.77
N ASP A 398 -20.66 3.84 -13.09
CA ASP A 398 -20.65 3.91 -11.63
C ASP A 398 -21.92 3.30 -11.03
N VAL A 399 -23.10 3.66 -11.56
CA VAL A 399 -24.37 3.10 -11.10
C VAL A 399 -24.45 1.58 -11.34
N ALA A 400 -23.97 1.10 -12.48
CA ALA A 400 -23.92 -0.34 -12.75
C ALA A 400 -23.01 -1.07 -11.75
N ARG A 401 -21.86 -0.49 -11.42
CA ARG A 401 -20.92 -1.01 -10.41
C ARG A 401 -21.54 -1.05 -9.02
N PHE A 402 -22.21 0.02 -8.58
CA PHE A 402 -22.88 0.05 -7.27
C PHE A 402 -23.95 -1.04 -7.14
N LYS A 403 -24.76 -1.24 -8.18
CA LYS A 403 -25.76 -2.33 -8.22
C LYS A 403 -25.13 -3.71 -8.13
N LEU A 404 -23.99 -3.92 -8.81
CA LEU A 404 -23.27 -5.19 -8.74
C LEU A 404 -22.73 -5.45 -7.32
N GLN A 405 -22.17 -4.42 -6.68
CA GLN A 405 -21.67 -4.52 -5.31
C GLN A 405 -22.79 -4.86 -4.32
N GLU A 406 -23.95 -4.19 -4.43
CA GLU A 406 -25.10 -4.52 -3.59
C GLU A 406 -25.56 -5.97 -3.77
N ARG A 407 -25.58 -6.49 -5.01
CA ARG A 407 -25.94 -7.89 -5.25
C ARG A 407 -24.96 -8.86 -4.59
N LYS A 408 -23.65 -8.59 -4.67
CA LYS A 408 -22.62 -9.43 -4.02
C LYS A 408 -22.83 -9.46 -2.50
N ALA A 409 -23.10 -8.31 -1.90
CA ALA A 409 -23.33 -8.18 -0.46
C ALA A 409 -24.62 -8.86 0.06
N HIS A 410 -25.54 -9.27 -0.82
CA HIS A 410 -26.74 -10.06 -0.42
C HIS A 410 -26.53 -11.58 -0.55
N VAL A 411 -25.46 -12.01 -1.24
CA VAL A 411 -25.14 -13.43 -1.47
C VAL A 411 -24.20 -13.96 -0.39
N GLU A 412 -23.38 -13.09 0.18
CA GLU A 412 -22.56 -13.33 1.38
C GLU A 412 -23.40 -13.20 2.66
#